data_AF-A0A1G8ZKL6-F1
#
_entry.id   AF-A0A1G8ZKL6-F1
#
_cell.length_a   1.000
_cell.length_b   1.000
_cell.length_c   1.000
_cell.angle_alpha   90.00
_cell.angle_beta   90.00
_cell.angle_gamma   90.00
#
_symmetry.space_group_name_H-M   'P 1'
#
loop_
_entity.id
_entity.type
_entity.pdbx_description
1 polymer ?
#
loop_
_entity_poly.entity_id
_entity_poly.type
_entity_poly.pdbx_seq_one_letter_code
_entity_poly.pdbx_strand_id
1 'polypeptide(L)'
;MSQNEQCQTVLSTTIQYKYIIECKDKSVELQVEDRDVFYNADDELDCPLDVVLRKNAYSFNDLMSWDAREIRFIKIIDNESLIINSVPLNVNL
;
A
#
# COMPACT_ATOMS: atom_id res chain seq x y z
N MET A 1 -19.93 -5.68 -44.88
CA MET A 1 -18.49 -5.39 -44.67
C MET A 1 -18.45 -4.25 -43.66
N SER A 2 -18.52 -4.58 -42.38
CA SER A 2 -17.39 -4.79 -41.44
C SER A 2 -16.88 -3.45 -40.91
N GLN A 3 -17.47 -2.96 -39.82
CA GLN A 3 -17.01 -1.73 -39.16
C GLN A 3 -17.32 -1.73 -37.67
N ASN A 4 -16.80 -2.70 -36.93
CA ASN A 4 -16.98 -2.76 -35.48
C ASN A 4 -15.74 -3.36 -34.80
N GLU A 5 -14.55 -2.84 -35.11
CA GLU A 5 -13.41 -2.94 -34.21
C GLU A 5 -13.64 -1.95 -33.06
N GLN A 6 -14.41 -2.40 -32.05
CA GLN A 6 -14.38 -1.72 -30.76
C GLN A 6 -13.02 -2.00 -30.14
N CYS A 7 -12.10 -1.05 -30.30
CA CYS A 7 -10.92 -0.94 -29.46
C CYS A 7 -11.38 -0.86 -28.00
N GLN A 8 -11.46 -2.00 -27.31
CA GLN A 8 -11.36 -2.01 -25.86
C GLN A 8 -9.94 -1.58 -25.51
N THR A 9 -9.71 -0.28 -25.42
CA THR A 9 -8.64 0.24 -24.60
C THR A 9 -8.97 -0.16 -23.16
N VAL A 10 -8.56 -1.36 -22.77
CA VAL A 10 -8.25 -1.63 -21.37
C VAL A 10 -7.16 -0.64 -21.02
N LEU A 11 -7.57 0.51 -20.50
CA LEU A 11 -6.71 1.36 -19.70
C LEU A 11 -6.34 0.48 -18.51
N SER A 12 -5.30 -0.33 -18.68
CA SER A 12 -4.71 -1.16 -17.63
C SER A 12 -3.99 -0.21 -16.70
N THR A 13 -4.77 0.56 -15.94
CA THR A 13 -4.26 1.41 -14.89
C THR A 13 -3.45 0.51 -13.98
N THR A 14 -2.12 0.68 -14.02
CA THR A 14 -1.22 -0.12 -13.20
C THR A 14 -1.34 0.44 -11.79
N ILE A 15 -2.19 -0.21 -11.00
CA ILE A 15 -2.37 0.14 -9.60
C ILE A 15 -1.39 -0.67 -8.80
N GLN A 16 -0.51 0.00 -8.08
CA GLN A 16 0.42 -0.62 -7.15
C GLN A 16 0.19 -0.05 -5.77
N TYR A 17 0.35 -0.88 -4.75
CA TYR A 17 0.19 -0.47 -3.38
C TYR A 17 1.51 -0.67 -2.65
N LYS A 18 1.86 0.28 -1.77
CA LYS A 18 3.05 0.18 -0.93
C LYS A 18 2.78 0.80 0.42
N TYR A 19 3.40 0.23 1.46
CA TYR A 19 3.51 0.87 2.76
C TYR A 19 4.88 1.50 2.88
N ILE A 20 4.94 2.76 3.26
CA ILE A 20 6.17 3.47 3.59
C ILE A 20 6.18 3.67 5.10
N ILE A 21 7.12 3.01 5.75
CA ILE A 21 7.36 3.14 7.18
C ILE A 21 8.47 4.17 7.36
N GLU A 22 8.13 5.33 7.87
CA GLU A 22 9.09 6.38 8.22
C GLU A 22 9.66 6.10 9.61
N CYS A 23 10.95 5.81 9.68
CA CYS A 23 11.68 5.62 10.92
C CYS A 23 12.58 6.82 11.19
N LYS A 24 13.15 6.90 12.39
CA LYS A 24 14.04 8.02 12.75
C LYS A 24 15.29 8.12 11.87
N ASP A 25 15.84 6.98 11.46
CA ASP A 25 17.12 6.91 10.74
C ASP A 25 16.98 6.49 9.26
N LYS A 26 15.86 5.84 8.91
CA LYS A 26 15.61 5.30 7.56
C LYS A 26 14.12 5.22 7.25
N SER A 27 13.78 5.03 5.99
CA SER A 27 12.43 4.65 5.56
C SER A 27 12.43 3.21 5.05
N VAL A 28 11.45 2.42 5.46
CA VAL A 28 11.26 1.05 4.97
C VAL A 28 10.03 1.00 4.08
N GLU A 29 10.22 0.56 2.84
CA GLU A 29 9.14 0.39 1.88
C GLU A 29 8.74 -1.08 1.81
N LEU A 30 7.47 -1.38 2.08
CA LEU A 30 6.89 -2.70 1.95
C LEU A 30 6.00 -2.74 0.73
N GLN A 31 6.23 -3.72 -0.15
CA GLN A 31 5.35 -3.92 -1.29
C GLN A 31 4.05 -4.57 -0.83
N VAL A 32 2.94 -4.01 -1.30
CA VAL A 32 1.60 -4.53 -1.05
C VAL A 32 1.07 -5.07 -2.36
N GLU A 33 0.66 -6.34 -2.35
CA GLU A 33 0.00 -6.91 -3.52
C GLU A 33 -1.44 -6.40 -3.59
N ASP A 34 -1.92 -6.08 -4.78
CA ASP A 34 -3.30 -5.60 -5.00
C ASP A 34 -4.34 -6.59 -4.46
N ARG A 35 -3.99 -7.88 -4.47
CA ARG A 35 -4.85 -8.98 -4.00
C ARG A 35 -5.12 -8.96 -2.50
N ASP A 36 -4.25 -8.34 -1.71
CA ASP A 36 -4.45 -8.18 -0.26
C ASP A 36 -5.13 -6.85 0.08
N VAL A 37 -5.31 -5.96 -0.90
CA VAL A 37 -5.99 -4.69 -0.71
C VAL A 37 -7.46 -4.87 -1.05
N PHE A 38 -8.33 -4.53 -0.11
CA PHE A 38 -9.76 -4.65 -0.26
C PHE A 38 -10.44 -3.38 0.20
N TYR A 39 -11.67 -3.18 -0.27
CA TYR A 39 -12.51 -2.12 0.27
C TYR A 39 -13.08 -2.58 1.59
N ASN A 40 -12.86 -1.79 2.66
CA ASN A 40 -13.49 -2.02 3.94
C ASN A 40 -14.99 -1.62 3.89
N ALA A 41 -15.67 -1.70 5.03
CA ALA A 41 -17.08 -1.35 5.13
C ALA A 41 -17.40 0.14 4.91
N ASP A 42 -16.38 1.00 4.82
CA ASP A 42 -16.50 2.44 4.56
C ASP A 42 -16.21 2.79 3.09
N ASP A 43 -16.11 1.80 2.20
CA ASP A 43 -15.66 1.99 0.81
C ASP A 43 -14.24 2.58 0.71
N GLU A 44 -13.45 2.49 1.78
CA GLU A 44 -12.05 2.89 1.81
C GLU A 44 -11.13 1.70 1.49
N LEU A 45 -10.06 1.96 0.73
CA LEU A 45 -9.02 0.98 0.47
C LEU A 45 -8.26 0.66 1.75
N ASP A 46 -8.52 -0.52 2.28
CA ASP A 46 -7.92 -1.03 3.49
C ASP A 46 -7.07 -2.25 3.17
N CYS A 47 -5.94 -2.34 3.86
CA CYS A 47 -5.08 -3.50 3.80
C CYS A 47 -4.54 -3.75 5.21
N PRO A 48 -4.75 -4.95 5.78
CA PRO A 48 -4.19 -5.29 7.07
C PRO A 48 -2.68 -5.31 6.95
N LEU A 49 -2.03 -4.35 7.61
CA LEU A 49 -0.57 -4.24 7.66
C LEU A 49 0.09 -5.57 8.11
N ASP A 50 -0.58 -6.34 8.98
CA ASP A 50 -0.16 -7.69 9.38
C ASP A 50 0.09 -8.63 8.19
N VAL A 51 -0.80 -8.62 7.20
CA VAL A 51 -0.66 -9.46 5.99
C VAL A 51 0.52 -8.99 5.15
N VAL A 52 0.68 -7.68 4.99
CA VAL A 52 1.79 -7.09 4.23
C VAL A 52 3.13 -7.42 4.89
N LEU A 53 3.23 -7.24 6.21
CA LEU A 53 4.42 -7.57 6.98
C LEU A 53 4.77 -9.04 6.79
N ARG A 54 3.80 -9.93 7.01
CA ARG A 54 3.99 -11.38 6.87
C ARG A 54 4.45 -11.77 5.47
N LYS A 55 3.89 -11.16 4.42
CA LYS A 55 4.32 -11.40 3.03
C LYS A 55 5.74 -10.92 2.75
N ASN A 56 6.14 -9.81 3.33
CA ASN A 56 7.50 -9.28 3.21
C ASN A 56 8.47 -9.90 4.24
N ALA A 57 8.07 -10.98 4.93
CA ALA A 57 8.83 -11.65 5.99
C ALA A 57 9.22 -10.73 7.16
N TYR A 58 8.47 -9.65 7.38
CA TYR A 58 8.59 -8.75 8.51
C TYR A 58 7.50 -9.03 9.54
N SER A 59 7.65 -8.45 10.72
CA SER A 59 6.67 -8.52 11.79
C SER A 59 6.56 -7.16 12.48
N PHE A 60 5.51 -6.96 13.28
CA PHE A 60 5.39 -5.76 14.11
C PHE A 60 6.61 -5.52 15.00
N ASN A 61 7.31 -6.59 15.41
CA ASN A 61 8.55 -6.47 16.16
C ASN A 61 9.70 -5.82 15.36
N ASP A 62 9.75 -5.99 14.03
CA ASP A 62 10.72 -5.30 13.18
C ASP A 62 10.40 -3.80 13.10
N LEU A 63 9.12 -3.45 12.95
CA LEU A 63 8.66 -2.05 13.02
C LEU A 63 9.07 -1.38 14.34
N MET A 64 8.89 -2.10 15.47
CA MET A 64 9.33 -1.64 16.78
C MET A 64 10.86 -1.53 16.86
N SER A 65 11.59 -2.49 16.28
CA SER A 65 13.06 -2.47 16.25
C SER A 65 13.61 -1.35 15.36
N TRP A 66 12.84 -0.89 14.38
CA TRP A 66 13.23 0.22 13.52
C TRP A 66 12.85 1.58 14.09
N ASP A 67 12.18 1.66 15.24
CA ASP A 67 11.62 2.91 15.75
C ASP A 67 10.73 3.59 14.67
N ALA A 68 9.84 2.80 14.08
CA ALA A 68 8.85 3.30 13.11
C ALA A 68 7.99 4.39 13.76
N ARG A 69 8.05 5.60 13.20
CA ARG A 69 7.28 6.77 13.67
C ARG A 69 5.94 6.87 12.97
N GLU A 70 5.91 6.55 11.70
CA GLU A 70 4.71 6.69 10.89
C GLU A 70 4.68 5.66 9.77
N ILE A 71 3.50 5.17 9.46
CA ILE A 71 3.26 4.26 8.35
C ILE A 71 2.30 4.92 7.40
N ARG A 72 2.76 5.20 6.17
CA ARG A 72 1.95 5.76 5.10
C ARG A 72 1.61 4.66 4.11
N PHE A 73 0.32 4.38 3.96
CA PHE A 73 -0.20 3.58 2.88
C PHE A 73 -0.33 4.44 1.63
N ILE A 74 0.43 4.10 0.60
CA ILE A 74 0.38 4.78 -0.70
C ILE A 74 -0.15 3.84 -1.77
N LYS A 75 -0.97 4.40 -2.63
CA LYS A 75 -1.45 3.81 -3.86
C LYS A 75 -0.82 4.56 -5.02
N ILE A 76 -0.19 3.84 -5.92
CA ILE A 76 0.42 4.37 -7.12
C ILE A 76 -0.50 4.00 -8.28
N ILE A 77 -0.97 5.00 -9.03
CA ILE A 77 -1.89 4.87 -10.15
C ILE A 77 -1.26 5.60 -11.33
N ASP A 78 -0.89 4.90 -12.39
CA ASP A 78 -0.36 5.54 -13.62
C ASP A 78 0.80 6.53 -13.34
N ASN A 79 1.73 6.14 -12.46
CA ASN A 79 2.86 6.96 -11.97
C ASN A 79 2.51 8.05 -10.93
N GLU A 80 1.23 8.29 -10.63
CA GLU A 80 0.82 9.18 -9.54
C GLU A 80 0.76 8.43 -8.21
N SER A 81 1.43 8.92 -7.18
CA SER A 81 1.35 8.37 -5.82
C SER A 81 0.33 9.13 -4.98
N LEU A 82 -0.63 8.40 -4.42
CA LEU A 82 -1.73 8.91 -3.61
C LEU A 82 -1.66 8.27 -2.23
N ILE A 83 -1.61 9.08 -1.17
CA ILE A 83 -1.61 8.60 0.21
C ILE A 83 -3.04 8.23 0.57
N ILE A 84 -3.30 6.94 0.75
CA ILE A 84 -4.62 6.41 1.10
C ILE A 84 -4.86 6.54 2.59
N ASN A 85 -3.88 6.13 3.39
CA ASN A 85 -3.97 6.17 4.84
C ASN A 85 -2.59 6.48 5.43
N SER A 86 -2.55 7.15 6.57
CA SER A 86 -1.32 7.38 7.33
C SER A 86 -1.58 7.10 8.80
N VAL A 87 -0.88 6.11 9.34
CA VAL A 87 -1.00 5.68 10.72
C VAL A 87 0.29 6.09 11.45
N PRO A 88 0.26 7.13 12.31
CA PRO A 88 1.39 7.44 13.17
C PRO A 88 1.56 6.33 14.20
N LEU A 89 2.71 5.63 14.17
CA LEU A 89 3.11 4.76 15.26
C LEU A 89 3.73 5.63 16.34
N ASN A 90 2.87 6.14 17.21
CA ASN A 90 3.32 6.72 18.46
C ASN A 90 3.65 5.59 19.43
N VAL A 91 4.76 4.87 19.19
CA VAL A 91 5.35 3.88 20.09
C VAL A 91 5.89 4.58 21.35
N ASN A 92 5.01 5.20 22.13
CA ASN A 92 5.25 5.50 23.54
C ASN A 92 4.83 4.23 24.30
N LEU A 93 5.77 3.31 24.51
CA LEU A 93 5.62 2.19 25.43
C LEU A 93 6.44 2.48 26.69
#